data_AF-A0A8C9ATH9-F1
#
_entry.id   AF-A0A8C9ATH9-F1
#
_cell.length_a   1.000
_cell.length_b   1.000
_cell.length_c   1.000
_cell.angle_alpha   90.00
_cell.angle_beta   90.00
_cell.angle_gamma   90.00
#
_symmetry.space_group_name_H-M   'P 1'
#
loop_
_entity.id
_entity.type
_entity.pdbx_description
1 polymer ?
#
loop_
_entity_poly.entity_id
_entity_poly.type
_entity_poly.pdbx_seq_one_letter_code
_entity_poly.pdbx_strand_id
1 'polypeptide(L)'
;MSGAEQASFAGGDRHPVGSNPVLCFGQRQYTAEEYRAIQSALRRRLGPEFVSSRVAAGGQKVCYIEGHRVISLANEMFGYNGWAHSVTQQNVDFVDLNNGRFYVGVCAFVRVQLKVRLRMESILLQCHSFL
;
A
#
# COMPACT_ATOMS: atom_id res chain seq x y z
N MET A 1 40.36 -7.90 -66.48
CA MET A 1 40.66 -8.42 -65.13
C MET A 1 39.75 -7.72 -64.13
N SER A 2 38.98 -8.51 -63.35
CA SER A 2 38.33 -8.23 -62.05
C SER A 2 37.43 -6.98 -61.90
N GLY A 3 36.19 -7.01 -61.39
CA GLY A 3 35.35 -8.02 -60.73
C GLY A 3 34.24 -7.30 -59.92
N ALA A 4 33.01 -7.86 -59.91
CA ALA A 4 31.89 -7.85 -58.92
C ALA A 4 31.57 -6.57 -58.08
N GLU A 5 30.35 -6.22 -57.64
CA GLU A 5 29.06 -6.91 -57.45
C GLU A 5 27.95 -5.84 -57.23
N GLN A 6 26.71 -6.13 -57.62
CA GLN A 6 25.52 -5.33 -57.33
C GLN A 6 25.01 -5.59 -55.91
N ALA A 7 24.39 -4.59 -55.26
CA ALA A 7 23.17 -4.80 -54.47
C ALA A 7 22.54 -3.47 -54.03
N SER A 8 21.53 -3.04 -54.78
CA SER A 8 20.44 -2.21 -54.28
C SER A 8 19.50 -3.08 -53.43
N PHE A 9 19.30 -2.74 -52.16
CA PHE A 9 18.17 -3.26 -51.38
C PHE A 9 17.39 -2.12 -50.74
N ALA A 10 16.16 -2.00 -51.21
CA ALA A 10 15.08 -1.21 -50.65
C ALA A 10 14.56 -1.84 -49.34
N GLY A 11 13.93 -1.00 -48.52
CA GLY A 11 12.78 -1.38 -47.68
C GLY A 11 13.06 -2.34 -46.53
N GLY A 12 13.22 -1.78 -45.33
CA GLY A 12 13.12 -2.53 -44.08
C GLY A 12 12.38 -1.70 -43.05
N ASP A 13 11.10 -2.00 -42.88
CA ASP A 13 10.17 -1.41 -41.93
C ASP A 13 10.78 -1.26 -40.53
N ARG A 14 10.99 -0.01 -40.09
CA ARG A 14 11.18 0.25 -38.67
C ARG A 14 9.82 0.15 -38.00
N HIS A 15 9.52 -1.04 -37.48
CA HIS A 15 8.48 -1.21 -36.49
C HIS A 15 8.63 -0.13 -35.42
N PRO A 16 7.57 0.67 -35.14
CA PRO A 16 7.57 1.43 -33.91
C PRO A 16 7.53 0.39 -32.79
N VAL A 17 8.64 0.25 -32.06
CA VAL A 17 8.63 -0.42 -30.76
C VAL A 17 7.66 0.39 -29.92
N GLY A 18 6.41 -0.06 -29.88
CA GLY A 18 5.35 0.50 -29.09
C GLY A 18 5.84 0.53 -27.66
N SER A 19 6.27 1.72 -27.24
CA SER A 19 6.72 1.99 -25.89
C SER A 19 5.49 1.86 -25.03
N ASN A 20 5.15 0.65 -24.59
CA ASN A 20 4.09 0.44 -23.63
C ASN A 20 4.54 1.19 -22.38
N PRO A 21 3.92 2.33 -22.03
CA PRO A 21 4.36 3.07 -20.87
C PRO A 21 4.17 2.14 -19.68
N VAL A 22 5.24 1.92 -18.91
CA VAL A 22 5.14 1.21 -17.64
C VAL A 22 4.19 2.02 -16.77
N LEU A 23 2.92 1.61 -16.71
CA LEU A 23 1.90 2.32 -15.94
C LEU A 23 2.28 2.26 -14.47
N CYS A 24 2.67 3.40 -13.91
CA CYS A 24 3.04 3.52 -12.51
C CYS A 24 1.79 3.68 -11.61
N PHE A 25 2.00 3.63 -10.30
CA PHE A 25 0.93 3.82 -9.33
C PHE A 25 0.19 5.14 -9.56
N GLY A 26 -1.14 5.11 -9.45
CA GLY A 26 -2.00 6.28 -9.67
C GLY A 26 -2.30 6.60 -11.14
N GLN A 27 -1.75 5.84 -12.10
CA GLN A 27 -2.02 6.00 -13.53
C GLN A 27 -2.91 4.90 -14.13
N ARG A 28 -3.24 3.85 -13.36
CA ARG A 28 -4.15 2.78 -13.81
C ARG A 28 -5.60 3.15 -13.53
N GLN A 29 -6.51 2.54 -14.27
CA GLN A 29 -7.96 2.59 -14.00
C GLN A 29 -8.44 1.17 -13.67
N TYR A 30 -9.41 1.05 -12.76
CA TYR A 30 -10.09 -0.23 -12.53
C TYR A 30 -11.03 -0.49 -13.70
N THR A 31 -11.13 -1.75 -14.14
CA THR A 31 -12.21 -2.15 -15.05
C THR A 31 -13.56 -2.06 -14.33
N ALA A 32 -14.67 -2.03 -15.08
CA ALA A 32 -16.00 -1.98 -14.48
C ALA A 32 -16.30 -3.23 -13.62
N GLU A 33 -15.75 -4.37 -14.01
CA GLU A 33 -15.83 -5.65 -13.30
C GLU A 33 -15.01 -5.62 -12.00
N GLU A 34 -13.74 -5.21 -12.08
CA GLU A 34 -12.87 -5.06 -10.91
C GLU A 34 -13.49 -4.09 -9.89
N TYR A 35 -13.96 -2.93 -10.37
CA TYR A 35 -14.60 -1.93 -9.52
C TYR A 35 -15.83 -2.49 -8.79
N ARG A 36 -16.72 -3.20 -9.51
CA ARG A 36 -17.92 -3.82 -8.92
C ARG A 36 -17.55 -4.89 -7.89
N ALA A 37 -16.56 -5.73 -8.19
CA ALA A 37 -16.09 -6.78 -7.29
C ALA A 37 -15.51 -6.19 -5.99
N ILE A 38 -14.59 -5.23 -6.12
CA ILE A 38 -13.96 -4.53 -4.98
C ILE A 38 -15.01 -3.82 -4.14
N GLN A 39 -15.93 -3.08 -4.78
CA GLN A 39 -16.97 -2.32 -4.08
C GLN A 39 -17.93 -3.24 -3.31
N SER A 40 -18.28 -4.39 -3.89
CA SER A 40 -19.09 -5.41 -3.21
C SER A 40 -18.35 -6.00 -2.01
N ALA A 41 -17.07 -6.34 -2.19
CA ALA A 41 -16.27 -6.96 -1.14
C ALA A 41 -16.00 -6.00 0.03
N LEU A 42 -15.71 -4.71 -0.23
CA LEU A 42 -15.47 -3.70 0.81
C LEU A 42 -16.69 -3.41 1.70
N ARG A 43 -17.90 -3.73 1.24
CA ARG A 43 -19.14 -3.58 2.03
C ARG A 43 -19.36 -4.70 3.04
N ARG A 44 -18.62 -5.81 2.91
CA ARG A 44 -18.73 -6.94 3.82
C ARG A 44 -18.06 -6.60 5.15
N ARG A 45 -18.70 -6.97 6.25
CA ARG A 45 -18.07 -6.92 7.57
C ARG A 45 -17.10 -8.08 7.71
N LEU A 46 -15.98 -7.83 8.40
CA LEU A 46 -15.05 -8.88 8.78
C LEU A 46 -15.71 -9.79 9.82
N GLY A 47 -15.42 -11.08 9.72
CA GLY A 47 -15.85 -12.05 10.72
C GLY A 47 -15.03 -11.91 12.03
N PRO A 48 -15.52 -12.53 13.12
CA PRO A 48 -14.86 -12.48 14.42
C PRO A 48 -13.44 -13.05 14.41
N GLU A 49 -13.12 -13.93 13.47
CA GLU A 49 -11.80 -14.52 13.29
C GLU A 49 -10.71 -13.48 13.01
N PHE A 50 -11.06 -12.31 12.46
CA PHE A 50 -10.14 -11.21 12.19
C PHE A 50 -9.94 -10.28 13.40
N VAL A 51 -10.81 -10.36 14.40
CA VAL A 51 -10.87 -9.41 15.51
C VAL A 51 -10.12 -9.98 16.73
N SER A 52 -9.05 -9.30 17.09
CA SER A 52 -8.33 -9.52 18.35
C SER A 52 -8.82 -8.55 19.42
N SER A 53 -8.50 -8.83 20.69
CA SER A 53 -8.91 -7.97 21.79
C SER A 53 -7.87 -7.91 22.89
N ARG A 54 -7.73 -6.74 23.52
CA ARG A 54 -6.89 -6.54 24.69
C ARG A 54 -7.64 -5.79 25.79
N VAL A 55 -7.17 -5.91 27.02
CA VAL A 55 -7.65 -5.09 28.13
C VAL A 55 -6.88 -3.76 28.10
N ALA A 56 -7.61 -2.64 28.07
CA ALA A 56 -7.06 -1.29 28.14
C ALA A 56 -7.01 -0.79 29.59
N ALA A 57 -6.42 0.39 29.79
CA ALA A 57 -6.46 1.07 31.08
C ALA A 57 -7.92 1.21 31.56
N GLY A 58 -8.17 0.93 32.84
CA GLY A 58 -9.52 0.91 33.40
C GLY A 58 -10.29 -0.40 33.17
N GLY A 59 -9.64 -1.47 32.70
CA GLY A 59 -10.23 -2.81 32.62
C GLY A 59 -11.16 -3.05 31.42
N GLN A 60 -11.37 -2.03 30.57
CA GLN A 60 -12.22 -2.14 29.39
C GLN A 60 -11.57 -2.99 28.29
N LYS A 61 -12.36 -3.84 27.64
CA LYS A 61 -11.93 -4.62 26.49
C LYS A 61 -11.99 -3.78 25.22
N VAL A 62 -10.87 -3.65 24.52
CA VAL A 62 -10.76 -2.96 23.23
C VAL A 62 -10.47 -3.97 22.14
N CYS A 63 -11.29 -3.93 21.09
CA CYS A 63 -11.14 -4.78 19.91
C CYS A 63 -10.27 -4.08 18.85
N TYR A 64 -9.43 -4.85 18.16
CA TYR A 64 -8.57 -4.35 17.10
C TYR A 64 -8.29 -5.46 16.06
N ILE A 65 -7.78 -5.08 14.89
CA ILE A 65 -7.31 -6.02 13.87
C ILE A 65 -5.78 -5.96 13.88
N GLU A 66 -5.14 -7.12 13.88
CA GLU A 66 -3.69 -7.22 13.84
C GLU A 66 -3.12 -6.73 12.50
N GLY A 67 -1.99 -6.03 12.54
CA GLY A 67 -1.41 -5.40 11.34
C GLY A 67 -1.17 -6.38 10.19
N HIS A 68 -0.66 -7.58 10.48
CA HIS A 68 -0.41 -8.59 9.45
C HIS A 68 -1.71 -9.02 8.72
N ARG A 69 -2.85 -9.06 9.44
CA ARG A 69 -4.14 -9.41 8.85
C ARG A 69 -4.64 -8.31 7.93
N VAL A 70 -4.47 -7.04 8.31
CA VAL A 70 -4.81 -5.90 7.46
C VAL A 70 -3.99 -5.92 6.16
N ILE A 71 -2.69 -6.24 6.26
CA ILE A 71 -1.81 -6.38 5.09
C ILE A 71 -2.28 -7.51 4.17
N SER A 72 -2.57 -8.69 4.71
CA SER A 72 -3.09 -9.81 3.93
C SER A 72 -4.41 -9.48 3.25
N LEU A 73 -5.36 -8.87 3.97
CA LEU A 73 -6.64 -8.41 3.41
C LEU A 73 -6.44 -7.41 2.27
N ALA A 74 -5.52 -6.45 2.41
CA ALA A 74 -5.22 -5.51 1.35
C ALA A 74 -4.63 -6.19 0.11
N ASN A 75 -3.74 -7.18 0.30
CA ASN A 75 -3.18 -7.98 -0.79
C ASN A 75 -4.24 -8.84 -1.49
N GLU A 76 -5.19 -9.42 -0.76
CA GLU A 76 -6.30 -10.18 -1.34
C GLU A 76 -7.27 -9.29 -2.11
N MET A 77 -7.55 -8.09 -1.59
CA MET A 77 -8.55 -7.18 -2.15
C MET A 77 -8.04 -6.37 -3.34
N PHE A 78 -6.79 -5.91 -3.28
CA PHE A 78 -6.22 -5.02 -4.29
C PHE A 78 -5.11 -5.68 -5.12
N GLY A 79 -4.60 -6.83 -4.69
CA GLY A 79 -3.37 -7.43 -5.23
C GLY A 79 -2.12 -6.80 -4.63
N TYR A 80 -1.03 -7.57 -4.53
CA TYR A 80 0.24 -7.11 -3.95
C TYR A 80 0.83 -5.86 -4.62
N ASN A 81 0.49 -5.61 -5.89
CA ASN A 81 0.90 -4.45 -6.69
C ASN A 81 -0.23 -3.45 -6.94
N GLY A 82 -1.40 -3.64 -6.30
CA GLY A 82 -2.55 -2.76 -6.47
C GLY A 82 -2.73 -1.72 -5.37
N TRP A 83 -1.91 -1.80 -4.32
CA TRP A 83 -1.83 -0.81 -3.26
C TRP A 83 -0.38 -0.60 -2.82
N ALA A 84 -0.11 0.55 -2.24
CA ALA A 84 1.15 0.92 -1.63
C ALA A 84 0.87 1.78 -0.40
N HIS A 85 1.82 1.86 0.51
CA HIS A 85 1.77 2.80 1.62
C HIS A 85 3.13 3.45 1.84
N SER A 86 3.12 4.63 2.47
CA SER A 86 4.33 5.37 2.85
C SER A 86 4.08 6.10 4.16
N VAL A 87 5.08 6.11 5.04
CA VAL A 87 5.10 7.02 6.20
C VAL A 87 5.52 8.40 5.69
N THR A 88 4.61 9.37 5.73
CA THR A 88 4.85 10.73 5.23
C THR A 88 5.48 11.63 6.28
N GLN A 89 5.19 11.38 7.55
CA GLN A 89 5.76 12.09 8.69
C GLN A 89 5.77 11.17 9.91
N GLN A 90 6.75 11.32 10.79
CA GLN A 90 6.81 10.65 12.08
C GLN A 90 7.38 11.62 13.11
N ASN A 91 6.65 11.87 14.19
CA ASN A 91 7.04 12.80 15.24
C ASN A 91 7.02 12.10 16.60
N VAL A 92 7.98 12.44 17.45
CA VAL A 92 7.96 12.07 18.87
C VAL A 92 7.22 13.16 19.60
N ASP A 93 6.06 12.83 20.18
CA ASP A 93 5.17 13.79 20.84
C ASP A 93 5.66 14.09 22.26
N PHE A 94 6.12 13.07 22.99
CA PHE A 94 6.71 13.23 24.32
C PHE A 94 7.67 12.08 24.67
N VAL A 95 8.58 12.37 25.60
CA VAL A 95 9.49 11.40 26.24
C VAL A 95 9.54 11.73 27.72
N ASP A 96 8.95 10.88 28.56
CA ASP A 96 8.90 11.05 30.01
C ASP A 96 9.68 9.95 30.73
N LEU A 97 10.38 10.30 31.81
CA LEU A 97 11.01 9.36 32.73
C LEU A 97 10.26 9.36 34.06
N ASN A 98 9.65 8.24 34.43
CA ASN A 98 8.92 8.11 35.69
C ASN A 98 9.27 6.76 36.37
N ASN A 99 9.70 6.82 37.63
CA ASN A 99 10.12 5.65 38.42
C ASN A 99 11.12 4.74 37.70
N GLY A 100 12.10 5.35 37.02
CA GLY A 100 13.11 4.63 36.24
C GLY A 100 12.62 4.06 34.91
N ARG A 101 11.37 4.29 34.51
CA ARG A 101 10.79 3.82 33.24
C ARG A 101 10.58 4.97 32.27
N PHE A 102 10.87 4.72 30.99
CA PHE A 102 10.61 5.67 29.93
C PHE A 102 9.23 5.45 29.30
N TYR A 103 8.53 6.55 29.07
CA TYR A 103 7.25 6.61 28.39
C TYR A 103 7.41 7.49 27.16
N VAL A 104 7.23 6.89 25.97
CA VAL A 104 7.44 7.58 24.71
C VAL A 104 6.16 7.53 23.89
N GLY A 105 5.66 8.70 23.51
CA GLY A 105 4.57 8.87 22.56
C GLY A 105 5.13 9.21 21.18
N VAL A 106 4.74 8.43 20.17
CA VAL A 106 5.11 8.68 18.76
C VAL A 106 3.84 8.71 17.92
N CYS A 107 3.71 9.74 17.08
CA CYS A 107 2.71 9.78 16.02
C CYS A 107 3.36 9.60 14.64
N ALA A 108 2.64 8.96 13.73
CA ALA A 108 3.04 8.81 12.35
C ALA A 108 1.87 9.11 11.41
N PHE A 109 2.15 9.80 10.32
CA PHE A 109 1.22 9.99 9.21
C PHE A 109 1.52 8.93 8.17
N VAL A 110 0.53 8.12 7.86
CA VAL A 110 0.64 7.03 6.89
C VAL A 110 -0.30 7.32 5.73
N ARG A 111 0.28 7.40 4.54
CA ARG A 111 -0.45 7.53 3.28
C ARG A 111 -0.60 6.16 2.65
N VAL A 112 -1.83 5.80 2.28
CA VAL A 112 -2.15 4.61 1.47
C VAL A 112 -2.59 5.07 0.09
N GLN A 113 -2.03 4.44 -0.94
CA GLN A 113 -2.31 4.74 -2.35
C GLN A 113 -2.72 3.46 -3.07
N LEU A 114 -3.77 3.53 -3.90
CA LEU A 114 -4.15 2.42 -4.78
C LEU A 114 -3.48 2.57 -6.15
N LYS A 115 -3.56 1.53 -7.00
CA LYS A 115 -3.08 1.59 -8.40
C LYS A 115 -3.79 2.68 -9.22
N VAL A 116 -4.98 3.09 -8.79
CA VAL A 116 -5.76 4.21 -9.32
C VAL A 116 -5.45 5.52 -8.58
N ARG A 117 -5.93 6.67 -9.06
CA ARG A 117 -5.65 7.99 -8.46
C ARG A 117 -6.18 8.21 -7.03
N LEU A 118 -6.77 7.19 -6.39
CA LEU A 118 -7.28 7.30 -5.02
C LEU A 118 -6.14 7.27 -4.00
N ARG A 119 -6.17 8.23 -3.07
CA ARG A 119 -5.22 8.38 -1.98
C ARG A 119 -5.98 8.57 -0.68
N MET A 120 -5.54 7.91 0.38
CA MET A 120 -6.02 8.12 1.74
C MET A 120 -4.84 8.43 2.66
N GLU A 121 -5.02 9.37 3.57
CA GLU A 121 -4.05 9.65 4.62
C GLU A 121 -4.70 9.39 5.98
N SER A 122 -3.98 8.66 6.82
CA SER A 122 -4.40 8.26 8.17
C SER A 122 -3.29 8.58 9.16
N ILE A 123 -3.67 8.87 10.42
CA ILE A 123 -2.73 9.07 11.52
C ILE A 123 -2.67 7.77 12.33
N LEU A 124 -1.47 7.28 12.60
CA LEU A 124 -1.19 6.17 13.51
C LEU A 124 -0.54 6.72 14.78
N LEU A 125 -1.10 6.36 15.94
CA LEU A 125 -0.54 6.68 17.25
C LEU A 125 0.05 5.42 17.88
N GLN A 126 1.31 5.49 18.31
CA GLN A 126 1.99 4.42 19.01
C GLN A 126 2.56 4.95 20.33
N CYS A 127 2.10 4.38 21.44
CA CYS A 127 2.67 4.61 22.76
C CYS A 127 3.50 3.39 23.16
N HIS A 128 4.77 3.60 23.53
CA HIS A 128 5.64 2.57 24.05
C HIS A 128 6.10 2.90 25.46
N SER A 129 6.07 1.90 26.35
CA SER A 129 6.76 1.96 27.64
C SER A 129 8.03 1.11 27.53
N PHE A 130 9.18 1.71 27.79
CA PHE A 130 10.47 1.01 27.88
C PHE A 130 10.88 0.90 29.36
N LEU A 131 11.32 -0.29 29.75
CA LEU A 131 11.84 -0.61 31.08
C LEU A 131 13.30 -0.17 31.23
#